data_AF-A0A2D6E215-F1
#
_entry.id   AF-A0A2D6E215-F1
#
_cell.length_a   1.000
_cell.length_b   1.000
_cell.length_c   1.000
_cell.angle_alpha   90.00
_cell.angle_beta   90.00
_cell.angle_gamma   90.00
#
_symmetry.space_group_name_H-M   'P 1'
#
loop_
_entity.id
_entity.type
_entity.pdbx_description
1 polymer ?
#
loop_
_entity_poly.entity_id
_entity_poly.type
_entity_poly.pdbx_seq_one_letter_code
_entity_poly.pdbx_strand_id
1 'polypeptide(L)'
;MRDKDSRLIFEAYMSEEVALRGKNVDPGEMKVEPGDSEWLTKGTRDGGEPGDDIVKTVDVELPAQALKPSQSEIFLNKSLSMAIGGVVGGDLAAIISSDNHILDGHHRWAATMLSKPDAMVGGKQSQLPITDLIPVLRAAGIAYGNEGRDGKNDINIYQANIELLQKEIAVIDQGTDRLKPGQASAWVESMGGIDALMTRMSAIQQMPPPKGAPVRKQMPVIDADGPVSGTNEVEDAAARLNKGEIDVYPPYAER
;
A
#
# COMPACT_ATOMS: atom_id res chain seq x y z
N MET A 1 1.10 19.40 -31.90
CA MET A 1 0.57 18.03 -31.72
C MET A 1 1.15 17.44 -30.46
N ARG A 2 0.64 17.89 -29.32
CA ARG A 2 0.75 17.23 -28.03
C ARG A 2 -0.67 17.25 -27.47
N ASP A 3 -1.02 16.22 -26.72
CA ASP A 3 -2.10 16.28 -25.72
C ASP A 3 -3.55 15.99 -26.19
N LYS A 4 -3.77 14.82 -26.79
CA LYS A 4 -5.09 14.15 -26.76
C LYS A 4 -5.07 12.90 -25.88
N ASP A 5 -3.97 12.16 -25.85
CA ASP A 5 -3.83 10.96 -25.01
C ASP A 5 -3.69 11.27 -23.52
N SER A 6 -2.97 12.33 -23.15
CA SER A 6 -2.83 12.75 -21.74
C SER A 6 -4.14 13.28 -21.15
N ARG A 7 -4.99 13.93 -21.96
CA ARG A 7 -6.34 14.36 -21.58
C ARG A 7 -7.31 13.18 -21.38
N LEU A 8 -7.21 12.15 -22.22
CA LEU A 8 -8.01 10.91 -22.10
C LEU A 8 -7.60 10.09 -20.88
N ILE A 9 -6.30 10.03 -20.55
CA ILE A 9 -5.81 9.38 -19.33
C ILE A 9 -6.27 10.17 -18.10
N PHE A 10 -6.24 11.51 -18.14
CA PHE A 10 -6.72 12.37 -17.07
C PHE A 10 -8.25 12.26 -16.86
N GLU A 11 -9.06 12.24 -17.92
CA GLU A 11 -10.52 12.10 -17.80
C GLU A 11 -10.95 10.69 -17.38
N ALA A 12 -10.27 9.64 -17.86
CA ALA A 12 -10.47 8.28 -17.37
C ALA A 12 -10.10 8.15 -15.88
N TYR A 13 -9.00 8.79 -15.47
CA TYR A 13 -8.55 8.86 -14.08
C TYR A 13 -9.55 9.58 -13.17
N MET A 14 -10.08 10.72 -13.61
CA MET A 14 -11.13 11.44 -12.89
C MET A 14 -12.43 10.61 -12.79
N SER A 15 -12.72 9.74 -13.76
CA SER A 15 -13.91 8.87 -13.72
C SER A 15 -13.75 7.64 -12.81
N GLU A 16 -12.53 7.12 -12.64
CA GLU A 16 -12.22 6.05 -11.69
C GLU A 16 -12.12 6.57 -10.25
N GLU A 17 -11.66 7.81 -10.03
CA GLU A 17 -11.70 8.48 -8.73
C GLU A 17 -13.13 8.65 -8.15
N VAL A 18 -14.15 8.67 -9.01
CA VAL A 18 -15.55 8.71 -8.55
C VAL A 18 -15.94 7.45 -7.77
N ALA A 19 -15.28 6.31 -8.00
CA ALA A 19 -15.56 5.06 -7.29
C ALA A 19 -15.02 5.01 -5.86
N LEU A 20 -14.13 5.94 -5.48
CA LEU A 20 -13.46 6.00 -4.18
C LEU A 20 -13.78 7.25 -3.36
N ARG A 21 -14.79 8.07 -3.75
CA ARG A 21 -15.19 9.23 -2.94
C ARG A 21 -15.60 8.78 -1.54
N GLY A 22 -14.71 9.00 -0.58
CA GLY A 22 -15.11 9.00 0.82
C GLY A 22 -15.99 10.22 1.09
N LYS A 23 -16.64 10.23 2.25
CA LYS A 23 -17.71 11.20 2.52
C LYS A 23 -17.18 12.56 2.92
N ASN A 24 -15.88 12.66 3.22
CA ASN A 24 -15.32 13.80 3.94
C ASN A 24 -14.11 14.45 3.22
N VAL A 25 -13.37 13.74 2.37
CA VAL A 25 -12.25 14.30 1.60
C VAL A 25 -12.68 14.57 0.15
N ASP A 26 -12.36 15.76 -0.37
CA ASP A 26 -12.51 16.08 -1.80
C ASP A 26 -11.20 15.81 -2.57
N PRO A 27 -11.12 14.76 -3.42
CA PRO A 27 -9.93 14.50 -4.23
C PRO A 27 -9.52 15.66 -5.14
N GLY A 28 -10.46 16.54 -5.49
CA GLY A 28 -10.20 17.73 -6.31
C GLY A 28 -9.27 18.75 -5.64
N GLU A 29 -9.21 18.73 -4.30
CA GLU A 29 -8.36 19.59 -3.48
C GLU A 29 -7.02 18.95 -3.12
N MET A 30 -6.88 17.63 -3.36
CA MET A 30 -5.63 16.88 -3.19
C MET A 30 -4.70 16.96 -4.42
N LYS A 31 -4.81 18.06 -5.19
CA LYS A 31 -3.95 18.32 -6.35
C LYS A 31 -2.66 18.99 -5.90
N VAL A 32 -1.53 18.46 -6.37
CA VAL A 32 -0.21 18.88 -5.93
C VAL A 32 0.81 18.64 -7.05
N GLU A 33 1.81 19.51 -7.13
CA GLU A 33 2.94 19.35 -8.04
C GLU A 33 4.06 18.52 -7.38
N PRO A 34 4.84 17.74 -8.14
CA PRO A 34 5.94 16.96 -7.58
C PRO A 34 6.94 17.82 -6.79
N GLY A 35 7.21 17.44 -5.53
CA GLY A 35 8.16 18.12 -4.66
C GLY A 35 7.62 19.38 -3.97
N ASP A 36 6.31 19.66 -4.05
CA ASP A 36 5.70 20.81 -3.39
C ASP A 36 5.58 20.62 -1.87
N SER A 37 6.66 20.95 -1.15
CA SER A 37 6.70 20.87 0.31
C SER A 37 5.73 21.82 1.02
N GLU A 38 5.25 22.88 0.36
CA GLU A 38 4.28 23.80 0.96
C GLU A 38 2.90 23.15 1.11
N TRP A 39 2.55 22.25 0.18
CA TRP A 39 1.32 21.46 0.23
C TRP A 39 1.19 20.67 1.54
N LEU A 40 2.31 20.13 2.06
CA LEU A 40 2.37 19.35 3.30
C LEU A 40 2.09 20.16 4.58
N THR A 41 1.89 21.48 4.46
CA THR A 41 1.58 22.40 5.57
C THR A 41 0.31 23.23 5.31
N LYS A 42 -0.45 22.90 4.26
CA LYS A 42 -1.59 23.68 3.78
C LYS A 42 -2.72 23.80 4.82
N GLY A 43 -2.94 22.78 5.67
CA GLY A 43 -3.99 22.80 6.70
C GLY A 43 -3.75 23.86 7.77
N THR A 44 -2.54 24.40 7.88
CA THR A 44 -2.25 25.52 8.79
C THR A 44 -2.67 26.90 8.26
N ARG A 45 -3.19 26.95 7.01
CA ARG A 45 -3.44 28.18 6.24
C ARG A 45 -4.84 28.22 5.60
N ASP A 46 -5.70 27.29 5.94
CA ASP A 46 -7.00 27.03 5.32
C ASP A 46 -8.11 28.01 5.75
N GLY A 47 -7.89 28.74 6.86
CA GLY A 47 -8.88 29.63 7.45
C GLY A 47 -9.98 28.89 8.21
N GLY A 48 -9.80 27.59 8.46
CA GLY A 48 -10.66 26.71 9.24
C GLY A 48 -10.57 26.89 10.75
N GLU A 49 -11.26 26.03 11.48
CA GLU A 49 -11.20 26.03 12.94
C GLU A 49 -9.90 25.33 13.38
N PRO A 50 -9.18 25.84 14.41
CA PRO A 50 -7.93 25.20 14.84
C PRO A 50 -8.09 23.70 15.11
N GLY A 51 -7.46 22.88 14.25
CA GLY A 51 -7.40 21.43 14.40
C GLY A 51 -8.55 20.65 13.75
N ASP A 52 -9.36 21.28 12.91
CA ASP A 52 -10.32 20.59 12.02
C ASP A 52 -9.64 19.54 11.14
N ASP A 53 -8.43 19.81 10.65
CA ASP A 53 -7.62 18.89 9.84
C ASP A 53 -6.90 17.78 10.62
N ILE A 54 -7.06 17.69 11.94
CA ILE A 54 -6.37 16.67 12.73
C ILE A 54 -6.90 15.28 12.38
N VAL A 55 -6.05 14.51 11.70
CA VAL A 55 -6.24 13.10 11.41
C VAL A 55 -5.35 12.26 12.32
N LYS A 56 -5.95 11.69 13.36
CA LYS A 56 -5.20 10.87 14.32
C LYS A 56 -4.62 9.63 13.64
N THR A 57 -3.34 9.39 13.90
CA THR A 57 -2.65 8.14 13.60
C THR A 57 -2.05 7.55 14.87
N VAL A 58 -2.10 6.22 15.00
CA VAL A 58 -1.57 5.50 16.16
C VAL A 58 -0.77 4.28 15.70
N ASP A 59 0.26 3.91 16.46
CA ASP A 59 0.94 2.64 16.27
C ASP A 59 -0.01 1.49 16.60
N VAL A 60 -0.09 0.51 15.69
CA VAL A 60 -0.88 -0.71 15.88
C VAL A 60 -0.08 -1.94 15.55
N GLU A 61 -0.42 -3.04 16.21
CA GLU A 61 -0.04 -4.39 15.80
C GLU A 61 -1.32 -5.22 15.65
N LEU A 62 -1.54 -5.74 14.44
CA LEU A 62 -2.74 -6.50 14.09
C LEU A 62 -2.32 -7.84 13.48
N PRO A 63 -3.10 -8.93 13.65
CA PRO A 63 -2.86 -10.16 12.90
C PRO A 63 -2.89 -9.87 11.40
N ALA A 64 -1.98 -10.45 10.61
CA ALA A 64 -1.92 -10.22 9.17
C ALA A 64 -3.27 -10.49 8.48
N GLN A 65 -3.99 -11.54 8.91
CA GLN A 65 -5.32 -11.89 8.41
C GLN A 65 -6.42 -10.87 8.73
N ALA A 66 -6.19 -9.93 9.64
CA ALA A 66 -7.13 -8.85 9.96
C ALA A 66 -6.96 -7.63 9.04
N LEU A 67 -5.86 -7.59 8.27
CA LEU A 67 -5.56 -6.55 7.30
C LEU A 67 -6.01 -6.95 5.90
N LYS A 68 -6.31 -5.92 5.09
CA LYS A 68 -6.80 -6.04 3.72
C LYS A 68 -5.86 -5.31 2.77
N PRO A 69 -5.59 -5.83 1.58
CA PRO A 69 -4.78 -5.13 0.60
C PRO A 69 -5.59 -4.00 -0.05
N SER A 70 -4.93 -2.87 -0.35
CA SER A 70 -5.53 -1.79 -1.14
C SER A 70 -5.14 -1.82 -2.62
N GLN A 71 -4.18 -2.68 -3.01
CA GLN A 71 -3.62 -2.74 -4.36
C GLN A 71 -4.14 -3.95 -5.16
N SER A 72 -4.42 -3.75 -6.43
CA SER A 72 -4.87 -4.78 -7.41
C SER A 72 -3.79 -5.75 -7.87
N GLU A 73 -2.54 -5.48 -7.53
CA GLU A 73 -1.37 -6.26 -7.97
C GLU A 73 -0.49 -6.62 -6.78
N ILE A 74 -0.34 -7.91 -6.49
CA ILE A 74 0.63 -8.43 -5.52
C ILE A 74 1.37 -9.57 -6.19
N PHE A 75 2.69 -9.47 -6.33
CA PHE A 75 3.48 -10.46 -7.05
C PHE A 75 3.73 -11.71 -6.21
N LEU A 76 3.35 -12.85 -6.78
CA LEU A 76 3.45 -14.16 -6.13
C LEU A 76 4.91 -14.50 -5.81
N ASN A 77 5.80 -14.41 -6.81
CA ASN A 77 7.21 -14.78 -6.66
C ASN A 77 7.93 -13.99 -5.55
N LYS A 78 7.64 -12.69 -5.43
CA LYS A 78 8.24 -11.77 -4.47
C LYS A 78 7.73 -12.07 -3.06
N SER A 79 6.43 -12.33 -2.95
CA SER A 79 5.78 -12.71 -1.69
C SER A 79 6.30 -14.07 -1.20
N LEU A 80 6.41 -15.07 -2.09
CA LEU A 80 7.00 -16.37 -1.78
C LEU A 80 8.47 -16.24 -1.38
N SER A 81 9.28 -15.51 -2.15
CA SER A 81 10.70 -15.32 -1.86
C SER A 81 10.92 -14.67 -0.49
N MET A 82 10.09 -13.69 -0.12
CA MET A 82 10.11 -13.09 1.23
C MET A 82 9.72 -14.10 2.30
N ALA A 83 8.64 -14.86 2.09
CA ALA A 83 8.15 -15.86 3.04
C ALA A 83 9.19 -16.98 3.30
N ILE A 84 9.74 -17.55 2.22
CA ILE A 84 10.80 -18.57 2.24
C ILE A 84 12.10 -18.01 2.85
N GLY A 85 12.35 -16.71 2.64
CA GLY A 85 13.45 -15.96 3.26
C GLY A 85 13.26 -15.68 4.76
N GLY A 86 12.14 -16.09 5.35
CA GLY A 86 11.88 -16.00 6.79
C GLY A 86 11.03 -14.81 7.22
N VAL A 87 10.38 -14.09 6.30
CA VAL A 87 9.43 -13.03 6.68
C VAL A 87 8.22 -13.66 7.36
N VAL A 88 8.03 -13.28 8.63
CA VAL A 88 6.90 -13.66 9.49
C VAL A 88 6.55 -12.48 10.40
N GLY A 89 5.51 -11.72 10.06
CA GLY A 89 5.07 -10.58 10.86
C GLY A 89 6.04 -9.40 10.83
N GLY A 90 5.98 -8.58 11.86
CA GLY A 90 6.81 -7.38 12.03
C GLY A 90 6.21 -6.13 11.39
N ASP A 91 6.96 -5.03 11.43
CA ASP A 91 6.47 -3.75 10.93
C ASP A 91 6.40 -3.72 9.39
N LEU A 92 5.25 -3.32 8.86
CA LEU A 92 5.07 -3.10 7.42
C LEU A 92 5.75 -1.80 6.95
N ALA A 93 6.10 -0.91 7.89
CA ALA A 93 6.51 0.46 7.62
C ALA A 93 5.51 1.12 6.66
N ALA A 94 4.23 1.06 7.04
CA ALA A 94 3.12 1.47 6.20
C ALA A 94 2.05 2.19 7.04
N ILE A 95 1.25 3.00 6.36
CA ILE A 95 0.02 3.55 6.91
C ILE A 95 -1.14 2.59 6.60
N ILE A 96 -1.98 2.36 7.61
CA ILE A 96 -3.14 1.47 7.58
C ILE A 96 -4.39 2.34 7.75
N SER A 97 -5.43 2.12 6.96
CA SER A 97 -6.70 2.84 7.13
C SER A 97 -7.49 2.35 8.36
N SER A 98 -8.51 3.09 8.77
CA SER A 98 -9.39 2.71 9.89
C SER A 98 -10.25 1.48 9.60
N ASP A 99 -10.42 1.12 8.31
CA ASP A 99 -11.10 -0.09 7.87
C ASP A 99 -10.13 -1.24 7.51
N ASN A 100 -8.90 -1.15 8.04
CA ASN A 100 -7.80 -2.12 8.00
C ASN A 100 -7.19 -2.37 6.62
N HIS A 101 -7.25 -1.42 5.69
CA HIS A 101 -6.52 -1.55 4.43
C HIS A 101 -5.08 -1.05 4.56
N ILE A 102 -4.13 -1.85 4.09
CA ILE A 102 -2.71 -1.45 4.01
C ILE A 102 -2.47 -0.65 2.74
N LEU A 103 -1.79 0.49 2.84
CA LEU A 103 -1.50 1.35 1.68
C LEU A 103 -0.18 1.03 0.99
N ASP A 104 0.78 0.49 1.73
CA ASP A 104 2.01 -0.09 1.18
C ASP A 104 2.39 -1.35 1.97
N GLY A 105 3.43 -2.06 1.54
CA GLY A 105 3.90 -3.28 2.18
C GLY A 105 3.14 -4.54 1.76
N HIS A 106 2.32 -4.51 0.67
CA HIS A 106 1.45 -5.64 0.28
C HIS A 106 2.20 -6.95 0.06
N HIS A 107 3.44 -6.91 -0.44
CA HIS A 107 4.27 -8.12 -0.61
C HIS A 107 4.77 -8.68 0.72
N ARG A 108 5.09 -7.83 1.71
CA ARG A 108 5.52 -8.25 3.05
C ARG A 108 4.33 -8.77 3.85
N TRP A 109 3.17 -8.13 3.71
CA TRP A 109 1.91 -8.62 4.23
C TRP A 109 1.53 -9.98 3.61
N ALA A 110 1.59 -10.11 2.28
CA ALA A 110 1.32 -11.37 1.59
C ALA A 110 2.32 -12.45 2.00
N ALA A 111 3.61 -12.14 2.14
CA ALA A 111 4.60 -13.07 2.68
C ALA A 111 4.22 -13.55 4.08
N THR A 112 3.75 -12.65 4.95
CA THR A 112 3.27 -13.01 6.29
C THR A 112 2.01 -13.87 6.23
N MET A 113 1.05 -13.55 5.37
CA MET A 113 -0.15 -14.37 5.14
C MET A 113 0.21 -15.79 4.65
N LEU A 114 1.21 -15.90 3.77
CA LEU A 114 1.70 -17.20 3.30
C LEU A 114 2.44 -17.96 4.42
N SER A 115 3.24 -17.28 5.25
CA SER A 115 4.03 -17.91 6.33
C SER A 115 3.23 -18.24 7.58
N LYS A 116 2.41 -17.32 8.07
CA LYS A 116 1.69 -17.37 9.36
C LYS A 116 0.63 -16.25 9.43
N PRO A 117 -0.63 -16.49 9.01
CA PRO A 117 -1.69 -15.47 8.97
C PRO A 117 -2.02 -14.80 10.32
N ASP A 118 -1.77 -15.50 11.43
CA ASP A 118 -1.95 -15.03 12.81
C ASP A 118 -0.75 -14.25 13.36
N ALA A 119 0.35 -14.16 12.62
CA ALA A 119 1.48 -13.33 13.00
C ALA A 119 1.08 -11.85 13.01
N MET A 120 1.57 -11.12 14.01
CA MET A 120 1.33 -9.69 14.15
C MET A 120 2.14 -8.90 13.14
N VAL A 121 1.49 -7.96 12.48
CA VAL A 121 2.09 -6.99 11.58
C VAL A 121 1.80 -5.58 12.09
N GLY A 122 2.83 -4.73 12.05
CA GLY A 122 2.80 -3.37 12.57
C GLY A 122 2.60 -2.30 11.50
N GLY A 123 2.22 -1.10 11.94
CA GLY A 123 2.18 0.11 11.12
C GLY A 123 1.48 1.27 11.83
N LYS A 124 1.30 2.39 11.12
CA LYS A 124 0.53 3.56 11.61
C LYS A 124 -0.91 3.45 11.15
N GLN A 125 -1.86 3.22 12.05
CA GLN A 125 -3.28 3.24 11.70
C GLN A 125 -3.84 4.66 11.75
N SER A 126 -4.37 5.14 10.63
CA SER A 126 -5.11 6.39 10.50
C SER A 126 -6.60 6.22 10.81
N GLN A 127 -7.23 7.26 11.34
CA GLN A 127 -8.69 7.30 11.52
C GLN A 127 -9.46 7.39 10.18
N LEU A 128 -8.79 7.74 9.07
CA LEU A 128 -9.43 7.81 7.75
C LEU A 128 -9.71 6.41 7.18
N PRO A 129 -10.91 6.18 6.60
CA PRO A 129 -11.17 4.99 5.80
C PRO A 129 -10.34 5.03 4.50
N ILE A 130 -10.10 3.86 3.90
CA ILE A 130 -9.23 3.75 2.70
C ILE A 130 -9.62 4.70 1.56
N THR A 131 -10.92 4.94 1.39
CA THR A 131 -11.48 5.83 0.36
C THR A 131 -11.03 7.28 0.51
N ASP A 132 -10.96 7.78 1.74
CA ASP A 132 -10.48 9.13 2.03
C ASP A 132 -8.94 9.17 2.12
N LEU A 133 -8.33 8.08 2.58
CA LEU A 133 -6.89 8.04 2.86
C LEU A 133 -6.02 7.94 1.59
N ILE A 134 -6.49 7.26 0.54
CA ILE A 134 -5.77 7.15 -0.74
C ILE A 134 -5.45 8.52 -1.35
N PRO A 135 -6.42 9.43 -1.60
CA PRO A 135 -6.13 10.71 -2.25
C PRO A 135 -5.18 11.57 -1.40
N VAL A 136 -5.35 11.59 -0.07
CA VAL A 136 -4.49 12.33 0.87
C VAL A 136 -3.03 11.86 0.78
N LEU A 137 -2.79 10.55 0.91
CA LEU A 137 -1.42 10.04 0.91
C LEU A 137 -0.81 9.97 -0.49
N ARG A 138 -1.62 9.89 -1.55
CA ARG A 138 -1.12 10.06 -2.92
C ARG A 138 -0.54 11.45 -3.09
N ALA A 139 -1.28 12.48 -2.67
CA ALA A 139 -0.82 13.85 -2.74
C ALA A 139 0.41 14.08 -1.84
N ALA A 140 0.43 13.52 -0.62
CA ALA A 140 1.62 13.57 0.22
C ALA A 140 2.85 12.93 -0.47
N GLY A 141 2.70 11.77 -1.09
CA GLY A 141 3.78 11.12 -1.85
C GLY A 141 4.30 11.99 -3.01
N ILE A 142 3.40 12.62 -3.77
CA ILE A 142 3.78 13.56 -4.84
C ILE A 142 4.49 14.79 -4.25
N ALA A 143 4.02 15.33 -3.13
CA ALA A 143 4.65 16.46 -2.44
C ALA A 143 6.07 16.12 -1.92
N TYR A 144 6.31 14.87 -1.51
CA TYR A 144 7.65 14.36 -1.20
C TYR A 144 8.52 14.17 -2.46
N GLY A 145 7.94 14.24 -3.65
CA GLY A 145 8.63 14.06 -4.93
C GLY A 145 8.65 12.61 -5.42
N ASN A 146 7.85 11.72 -4.82
CA ASN A 146 7.81 10.32 -5.21
C ASN A 146 6.96 10.11 -6.47
N GLU A 147 7.46 9.24 -7.35
CA GLU A 147 6.74 8.81 -8.55
C GLU A 147 6.08 7.44 -8.34
N GLY A 148 4.95 7.24 -9.02
CA GLY A 148 4.28 5.96 -9.07
C GLY A 148 5.18 4.84 -9.60
N ARG A 149 5.10 3.66 -8.97
CA ARG A 149 5.96 2.52 -9.33
C ARG A 149 5.32 1.67 -10.44
N ASP A 150 6.03 1.47 -11.54
CA ASP A 150 5.58 0.57 -12.60
C ASP A 150 5.60 -0.89 -12.12
N GLY A 151 4.59 -1.66 -12.53
CA GLY A 151 4.53 -3.11 -12.39
C GLY A 151 5.64 -3.80 -13.18
N LYS A 152 6.24 -4.86 -12.62
CA LYS A 152 6.98 -5.83 -13.45
C LYS A 152 5.97 -6.87 -13.94
N ASN A 153 6.17 -7.42 -15.14
CA ASN A 153 5.38 -8.54 -15.64
C ASN A 153 5.64 -9.80 -14.80
N ASP A 154 4.93 -9.91 -13.69
CA ASP A 154 4.98 -11.04 -12.77
C ASP A 154 3.60 -11.63 -12.55
N ILE A 155 3.54 -12.82 -11.95
CA ILE A 155 2.27 -13.47 -11.67
C ILE A 155 1.62 -12.75 -10.49
N ASN A 156 0.47 -12.14 -10.74
CA ASN A 156 -0.36 -11.56 -9.69
C ASN A 156 -0.99 -12.69 -8.86
N ILE A 157 -0.91 -12.59 -7.53
CA ILE A 157 -1.41 -13.62 -6.60
C ILE A 157 -2.91 -13.87 -6.77
N TYR A 158 -3.70 -12.87 -7.18
CA TYR A 158 -5.13 -13.02 -7.44
C TYR A 158 -5.46 -13.86 -8.68
N GLN A 159 -4.48 -14.05 -9.57
CA GLN A 159 -4.61 -14.85 -10.79
C GLN A 159 -3.88 -16.19 -10.67
N ALA A 160 -3.12 -16.40 -9.59
CA ALA A 160 -2.36 -17.61 -9.37
C ALA A 160 -3.26 -18.82 -9.08
N ASN A 161 -2.91 -19.95 -9.68
CA ASN A 161 -3.50 -21.26 -9.39
C ASN A 161 -2.42 -22.20 -8.85
N ILE A 162 -2.79 -23.45 -8.54
CA ILE A 162 -1.85 -24.43 -8.00
C ILE A 162 -0.69 -24.74 -8.94
N GLU A 163 -0.92 -24.78 -10.25
CA GLU A 163 0.12 -25.04 -11.25
C GLU A 163 1.16 -23.92 -11.28
N LEU A 164 0.70 -22.66 -11.27
CA LEU A 164 1.57 -21.49 -11.21
C LEU A 164 2.31 -21.43 -9.87
N LEU A 165 1.64 -21.75 -8.75
CA LEU A 165 2.28 -21.81 -7.44
C LEU A 165 3.42 -22.84 -7.42
N GLN A 166 3.15 -24.06 -7.88
CA GLN A 166 4.16 -25.13 -7.97
C GLN A 166 5.33 -24.73 -8.88
N LYS A 167 5.03 -24.09 -10.02
CA LYS A 167 6.05 -23.59 -10.93
C LYS A 167 6.94 -22.54 -10.27
N GLU A 168 6.37 -21.56 -9.58
CA GLU A 168 7.15 -20.53 -8.88
C GLU A 168 8.00 -21.12 -7.76
N ILE A 169 7.47 -22.07 -6.98
CA ILE A 169 8.25 -22.80 -5.97
C ILE A 169 9.43 -23.51 -6.62
N ALA A 170 9.20 -24.27 -7.71
CA ALA A 170 10.26 -24.99 -8.41
C ALA A 170 11.33 -24.08 -9.03
N VAL A 171 10.97 -22.85 -9.41
CA VAL A 171 11.93 -21.83 -9.86
C VAL A 171 12.77 -21.33 -8.69
N ILE A 172 12.13 -20.95 -7.58
CA ILE A 172 12.84 -20.46 -6.38
C ILE A 172 13.74 -21.57 -5.79
N ASP A 173 13.32 -22.83 -5.88
CA ASP A 173 14.04 -23.97 -5.34
C ASP A 173 15.33 -24.32 -6.10
N GLN A 174 15.52 -23.78 -7.31
CA GLN A 174 16.81 -23.84 -8.02
C GLN A 174 17.87 -22.91 -7.40
N GLY A 175 17.46 -22.05 -6.46
CA GLY A 175 18.29 -21.03 -5.84
C GLY A 175 18.11 -19.67 -6.48
N THR A 176 18.30 -18.63 -5.67
CA THR A 176 18.33 -17.22 -6.09
C THR A 176 19.54 -16.54 -5.43
N ASP A 177 19.80 -15.28 -5.73
CA ASP A 177 20.85 -14.50 -5.04
C ASP A 177 20.67 -14.43 -3.51
N ARG A 178 19.47 -14.75 -3.00
CA ARG A 178 19.09 -14.66 -1.58
C ARG A 178 18.70 -15.98 -0.93
N LEU A 179 18.38 -17.01 -1.72
CA LEU A 179 17.84 -18.28 -1.24
C LEU A 179 18.65 -19.44 -1.80
N LYS A 180 18.95 -20.43 -0.96
CA LYS A 180 19.72 -21.60 -1.38
C LYS A 180 18.84 -22.58 -2.17
N PRO A 181 19.43 -23.38 -3.09
CA PRO A 181 18.70 -24.48 -3.71
C PRO A 181 18.10 -25.43 -2.65
N GLY A 182 16.88 -25.92 -2.88
CA GLY A 182 16.15 -26.80 -1.96
C GLY A 182 15.45 -26.09 -0.78
N GLN A 183 15.70 -24.79 -0.58
CA GLN A 183 15.12 -24.05 0.54
C GLN A 183 13.60 -23.84 0.41
N ALA A 184 13.10 -23.67 -0.82
CA ALA A 184 11.68 -23.45 -1.06
C ALA A 184 10.88 -24.72 -0.75
N SER A 185 11.34 -25.87 -1.25
CA SER A 185 10.72 -27.17 -0.99
C SER A 185 10.70 -27.49 0.50
N ALA A 186 11.82 -27.29 1.21
CA ALA A 186 11.89 -27.51 2.65
C ALA A 186 10.93 -26.59 3.44
N TRP A 187 10.79 -25.33 3.02
CA TRP A 187 9.84 -24.40 3.62
C TRP A 187 8.38 -24.85 3.41
N VAL A 188 8.03 -25.25 2.19
CA VAL A 188 6.69 -25.78 1.86
C VAL A 188 6.38 -27.05 2.64
N GLU A 189 7.34 -27.96 2.80
CA GLU A 189 7.16 -29.16 3.64
C GLU A 189 6.91 -28.77 5.10
N SER A 190 7.68 -27.83 5.64
CA SER A 190 7.59 -27.41 7.05
C SER A 190 6.23 -26.82 7.44
N MET A 191 5.51 -26.23 6.48
CA MET A 191 4.20 -25.61 6.71
C MET A 191 3.01 -26.55 6.46
N GLY A 192 3.26 -27.82 6.13
CA GLY A 192 2.22 -28.82 5.85
C GLY A 192 2.00 -29.12 4.36
N GLY A 193 2.97 -28.78 3.51
CA GLY A 193 2.92 -29.08 2.08
C GLY A 193 2.18 -28.05 1.24
N ILE A 194 2.06 -28.34 -0.05
CA ILE A 194 1.48 -27.44 -1.06
C ILE A 194 0.02 -27.09 -0.76
N ASP A 195 -0.75 -28.00 -0.19
CA ASP A 195 -2.17 -27.79 0.13
C ASP A 195 -2.36 -26.75 1.24
N ALA A 196 -1.48 -26.75 2.25
CA ALA A 196 -1.48 -25.76 3.31
C ALA A 196 -1.12 -24.37 2.75
N LEU A 197 -0.13 -24.30 1.86
CA LEU A 197 0.24 -23.05 1.18
C LEU A 197 -0.88 -22.54 0.26
N MET A 198 -1.52 -23.42 -0.50
CA MET A 198 -2.68 -23.09 -1.33
C MET A 198 -3.82 -22.54 -0.50
N THR A 199 -4.12 -23.14 0.66
CA THR A 199 -5.15 -22.64 1.58
C THR A 199 -4.87 -21.20 2.01
N ARG A 200 -3.61 -20.88 2.33
CA ARG A 200 -3.19 -19.53 2.72
C ARG A 200 -3.22 -18.54 1.55
N MET A 201 -2.80 -18.98 0.36
CA MET A 201 -2.92 -18.18 -0.86
C MET A 201 -4.38 -17.87 -1.18
N SER A 202 -5.28 -18.86 -1.06
CA SER A 202 -6.72 -18.65 -1.27
C SER A 202 -7.33 -17.69 -0.26
N ALA A 203 -6.85 -17.65 0.99
CA ALA A 203 -7.28 -16.66 1.95
C ALA A 203 -6.94 -15.23 1.49
N ILE A 204 -5.75 -15.01 0.90
CA ILE A 204 -5.38 -13.73 0.29
C ILE A 204 -6.31 -13.40 -0.89
N GLN A 205 -6.59 -14.38 -1.75
CA GLN A 205 -7.45 -14.20 -2.92
C GLN A 205 -8.91 -13.86 -2.57
N GLN A 206 -9.37 -14.28 -1.39
CA GLN A 206 -10.70 -13.95 -0.86
C GLN A 206 -10.79 -12.53 -0.27
N MET A 207 -9.67 -11.82 -0.16
CA MET A 207 -9.58 -10.43 0.28
C MET A 207 -9.12 -9.54 -0.89
N PRO A 208 -9.89 -9.45 -1.99
CA PRO A 208 -9.52 -8.56 -3.08
C PRO A 208 -9.55 -7.11 -2.59
N PRO A 209 -8.76 -6.23 -3.22
CA PRO A 209 -8.81 -4.81 -2.89
C PRO A 209 -10.18 -4.22 -3.22
N PRO A 210 -10.51 -3.04 -2.68
CA PRO A 210 -11.76 -2.34 -2.98
C PRO A 210 -12.01 -2.22 -4.48
N LYS A 211 -13.30 -2.25 -4.89
CA LYS A 211 -13.66 -2.04 -6.29
C LYS A 211 -13.21 -0.64 -6.73
N GLY A 212 -12.49 -0.56 -7.85
CA GLY A 212 -11.90 0.70 -8.31
C GLY A 212 -10.62 1.08 -7.58
N ALA A 213 -10.03 0.17 -6.79
CA ALA A 213 -8.71 0.36 -6.22
C ALA A 213 -7.70 0.73 -7.33
N PRO A 214 -6.86 1.75 -7.08
CA PRO A 214 -5.92 2.23 -8.09
C PRO A 214 -4.93 1.13 -8.48
N VAL A 215 -4.46 1.19 -9.73
CA VAL A 215 -3.34 0.36 -10.17
C VAL A 215 -2.07 0.78 -9.43
N ARG A 216 -1.05 -0.08 -9.37
CA ARG A 216 0.20 0.16 -8.63
C ARG A 216 0.85 1.53 -8.92
N LYS A 217 0.84 1.96 -10.19
CA LYS A 217 1.37 3.27 -10.61
C LYS A 217 0.64 4.46 -9.99
N GLN A 218 -0.60 4.26 -9.57
CA GLN A 218 -1.46 5.26 -8.96
C GLN A 218 -1.55 5.08 -7.45
N MET A 219 -0.92 4.07 -6.85
CA MET A 219 -0.87 3.93 -5.40
C MET A 219 0.00 5.04 -4.78
N PRO A 220 -0.36 5.56 -3.59
CA PRO A 220 0.54 6.38 -2.80
C PRO A 220 1.91 5.72 -2.66
N VAL A 221 2.97 6.48 -2.89
CA VAL A 221 4.35 6.06 -2.61
C VAL A 221 4.84 6.92 -1.46
N ILE A 222 4.91 6.30 -0.28
CA ILE A 222 5.41 6.91 0.95
C ILE A 222 6.57 6.04 1.40
N ASP A 223 7.78 6.51 1.17
CA ASP A 223 8.98 5.73 1.36
C ASP A 223 9.47 5.86 2.80
N ALA A 224 9.35 4.77 3.55
CA ALA A 224 9.92 4.65 4.89
C ALA A 224 11.46 4.85 4.91
N ASP A 225 12.11 4.67 3.75
CA ASP A 225 13.54 4.89 3.54
C ASP A 225 13.87 6.23 2.82
N GLY A 226 12.85 6.98 2.38
CA GLY A 226 12.92 8.24 1.63
C GLY A 226 13.63 8.15 0.25
N PRO A 227 13.38 9.11 -0.68
CA PRO A 227 14.16 9.26 -1.91
C PRO A 227 15.58 9.80 -1.64
N VAL A 228 15.76 10.41 -0.46
CA VAL A 228 17.04 10.90 0.07
C VAL A 228 17.19 10.36 1.49
N SER A 229 18.24 9.60 1.74
CA SER A 229 18.54 8.99 3.03
C SER A 229 18.41 10.01 4.19
N GLY A 230 17.40 9.85 5.05
CA GLY A 230 17.31 10.65 6.28
C GLY A 230 15.92 10.85 6.88
N THR A 231 14.84 10.76 6.10
CA THR A 231 13.46 10.97 6.59
C THR A 231 12.60 9.76 6.33
N ASN A 232 12.05 9.19 7.40
CA ASN A 232 11.01 8.17 7.31
C ASN A 232 9.69 8.86 6.98
N GLU A 233 9.27 8.83 5.72
CA GLU A 233 8.08 9.55 5.24
C GLU A 233 6.78 9.02 5.84
N VAL A 234 6.76 7.76 6.30
CA VAL A 234 5.61 7.20 7.02
C VAL A 234 5.43 7.91 8.36
N GLU A 235 6.52 8.11 9.10
CA GLU A 235 6.50 8.86 10.36
C GLU A 235 6.20 10.34 10.14
N ASP A 236 6.78 10.95 9.09
CA ASP A 236 6.51 12.37 8.77
C ASP A 236 5.05 12.58 8.37
N ALA A 237 4.52 11.76 7.45
CA ALA A 237 3.12 11.85 7.05
C ALA A 237 2.18 11.62 8.25
N ALA A 238 2.46 10.62 9.09
CA ALA A 238 1.70 10.36 10.31
C ALA A 238 1.74 11.56 11.29
N ALA A 239 2.90 12.17 11.47
CA ALA A 239 3.08 13.35 12.32
C ALA A 239 2.33 14.57 11.78
N ARG A 240 2.37 14.80 10.48
CA ARG A 240 1.64 15.89 9.81
C ARG A 240 0.13 15.74 9.94
N LEU A 241 -0.39 14.52 9.70
CA LEU A 241 -1.81 14.20 9.92
C LEU A 241 -2.22 14.45 11.38
N ASN A 242 -1.41 14.01 12.34
CA ASN A 242 -1.69 14.22 13.77
C ASN A 242 -1.73 15.69 14.21
N LYS A 243 -1.05 16.58 13.47
CA LYS A 243 -0.99 18.01 13.75
C LYS A 243 -1.99 18.84 12.94
N GLY A 244 -2.69 18.24 11.98
CA GLY A 244 -3.52 18.96 11.00
C GLY A 244 -2.67 19.83 10.06
N GLU A 245 -1.45 19.42 9.74
CA GLU A 245 -0.61 20.17 8.79
C GLU A 245 -1.03 19.93 7.33
N ILE A 246 -1.65 18.78 7.04
CA ILE A 246 -2.21 18.48 5.72
C ILE A 246 -3.67 18.93 5.72
N ASP A 247 -4.05 19.68 4.68
CA ASP A 247 -5.40 20.19 4.43
C ASP A 247 -6.32 19.05 3.95
N VAL A 248 -6.98 18.37 4.89
CA VAL A 248 -7.75 17.13 4.65
C VAL A 248 -9.24 17.41 4.54
N TYR A 249 -9.76 18.34 5.33
CA TYR A 249 -11.18 18.65 5.46
C TYR A 249 -11.47 20.11 5.08
N PRO A 250 -12.71 20.44 4.68
CA PRO A 250 -13.07 21.83 4.41
C PRO A 250 -13.13 22.66 5.70
N PRO A 251 -12.89 23.98 5.62
CA PRO A 251 -12.59 24.74 4.40
C PRO A 251 -11.16 24.46 3.91
N TYR A 252 -10.94 24.40 2.59
CA TYR A 252 -9.60 24.16 2.04
C TYR A 252 -8.88 25.49 1.82
N ALA A 253 -7.56 25.51 2.05
CA ALA A 253 -6.75 26.68 1.75
C ALA A 253 -6.75 27.02 0.26
N GLU A 254 -6.60 28.29 -0.07
CA GLU A 254 -6.42 28.72 -1.45
C GLU A 254 -5.12 28.13 -2.05
N ARG A 255 -5.11 27.99 -3.38
CA ARG A 255 -3.98 27.47 -4.14
C ARG A 255 -2.92 28.52 -4.43
#